data_AF-A0A9D7Z4M9-F1
#
_entry.id   AF-A0A9D7Z4M9-F1
#
_cell.length_a   1.000
_cell.length_b   1.000
_cell.length_c   1.000
_cell.angle_alpha   90.00
_cell.angle_beta   90.00
_cell.angle_gamma   90.00
#
_symmetry.space_group_name_H-M   'P 1'
#
loop_
_entity.id
_entity.type
_entity.pdbx_description
1 polymer ?
#
loop_
_entity_poly.entity_id
_entity_poly.type
_entity_poly.pdbx_seq_one_letter_code
_entity_poly.pdbx_strand_id
1 'polypeptide(L)'
;MSNEEFYLKVAKDPMRKVCELFRDLVGTTDRHVCIFIDDLDRCNADFVVDLLEGIQTSFRHEKVAYVIAADKAWIRAAFEARYPEFADHVGNPGQPLGYLFLEKIFQMSIPLPGMGARKAGYFGGLLGSEHIEDEARSIQLEIDEDTAEFDAAVAKKRAEIHEQFGRDLDRDRLDDLLARAKPEDAITRVAIVAEESESDTVKRETEHLLRRFAHLLPDNPRVMKRMINAFGMRRMILTLEGSNVPREVLARWTVLEQRFPALADLAGRIPDAAGPLAASVRRAPIFRRI
;
A
#
# COMPACT_ATOMS: atom_id res chain seq x y z
N MET A 1 1.38 34.60 -32.43
CA MET A 1 1.99 33.33 -32.89
C MET A 1 1.09 32.79 -33.99
N SER A 2 1.59 32.53 -35.20
CA SER A 2 0.74 32.03 -36.28
C SER A 2 0.38 30.56 -36.04
N ASN A 3 -0.75 30.08 -36.55
CA ASN A 3 -1.12 28.65 -36.44
C ASN A 3 -0.04 27.75 -37.05
N GLU A 4 0.63 28.20 -38.11
CA GLU A 4 1.69 27.47 -38.81
C GLU A 4 2.96 27.31 -37.95
N GLU A 5 3.36 28.36 -37.22
CA GLU A 5 4.44 28.30 -36.22
C GLU A 5 4.08 27.38 -35.05
N PHE A 6 2.81 27.36 -34.65
CA PHE A 6 2.33 26.46 -33.61
C PHE A 6 2.45 24.99 -34.06
N TYR A 7 1.97 24.65 -35.27
CA TYR A 7 2.05 23.30 -35.84
C TYR A 7 3.49 22.83 -36.03
N LEU A 8 4.37 23.67 -36.59
CA LEU A 8 5.80 23.34 -36.76
C LEU A 8 6.53 23.12 -35.43
N LYS A 9 6.16 23.85 -34.37
CA LYS A 9 6.68 23.60 -33.01
C LYS A 9 6.10 22.32 -32.39
N VAL A 10 4.83 21.97 -32.62
CA VAL A 10 4.25 20.68 -32.15
C VAL A 10 4.95 19.52 -32.83
N ALA A 11 5.19 19.60 -34.14
CA ALA A 11 5.78 18.50 -34.90
C ALA A 11 7.24 18.18 -34.51
N LYS A 12 7.99 19.16 -33.99
CA LYS A 12 9.40 18.97 -33.60
C LYS A 12 9.59 18.34 -32.21
N ASP A 13 8.69 18.61 -31.27
CA ASP A 13 8.75 18.04 -29.91
C ASP A 13 7.35 17.97 -29.30
N PRO A 14 6.51 17.02 -29.76
CA PRO A 14 5.12 16.92 -29.33
C PRO A 14 5.03 16.56 -27.84
N MET A 15 5.96 15.75 -27.33
CA MET A 15 5.93 15.30 -25.95
C MET A 15 6.21 16.44 -24.96
N ARG A 16 7.17 17.32 -25.28
CA ARG A 16 7.45 18.49 -24.43
C ARG A 16 6.23 19.38 -24.24
N LYS A 17 5.49 19.67 -25.33
CA LYS A 17 4.27 20.49 -25.24
C LYS A 17 3.18 19.82 -24.42
N VAL A 18 3.02 18.50 -24.55
CA VAL A 18 2.06 17.74 -23.73
C VAL A 18 2.45 17.80 -22.25
N CYS A 19 3.74 17.69 -21.93
CA CYS A 19 4.24 17.82 -20.56
C CYS A 19 4.08 19.24 -20.00
N GLU A 20 4.32 20.27 -20.81
CA GLU A 20 4.07 21.67 -20.45
C GLU A 20 2.58 21.90 -20.18
N LEU A 21 1.70 21.45 -21.06
CA LEU A 21 0.24 21.55 -20.87
C LEU A 21 -0.23 20.81 -19.61
N PHE A 22 0.28 19.60 -19.36
CA PHE A 22 -0.02 18.85 -18.14
C PHE A 22 0.38 19.65 -16.89
N ARG A 23 1.59 20.21 -16.88
CA ARG A 23 2.09 21.00 -15.76
C ARG A 23 1.26 22.25 -15.55
N ASP A 24 0.90 22.97 -16.62
CA ASP A 24 0.10 24.17 -16.56
C ASP A 24 -1.30 23.86 -16.02
N LEU A 25 -1.95 22.82 -16.53
CA LEU A 25 -3.28 22.38 -16.08
C LEU A 25 -3.29 22.04 -14.59
N VAL A 26 -2.33 21.23 -14.14
CA VAL A 26 -2.18 20.89 -12.72
C VAL A 26 -1.80 22.11 -11.89
N GLY A 27 -1.04 23.05 -12.45
CA GLY A 27 -0.68 24.31 -11.80
C GLY A 27 -1.87 25.22 -11.53
N THR A 28 -2.90 25.18 -12.39
CA THR A 28 -4.11 26.01 -12.25
C THR A 28 -5.06 25.58 -11.12
N THR A 29 -4.91 24.36 -10.58
CA THR A 29 -5.76 23.87 -9.48
C THR A 29 -5.12 24.11 -8.12
N ASP A 30 -5.94 24.57 -7.17
CA ASP A 30 -5.56 24.69 -5.76
C ASP A 30 -5.62 23.34 -5.01
N ARG A 31 -6.21 22.32 -5.64
CA ARG A 31 -6.34 20.97 -5.07
C ARG A 31 -5.33 19.99 -5.66
N HIS A 32 -4.98 18.98 -4.87
CA HIS A 32 -4.23 17.83 -5.36
C HIS A 32 -5.06 17.04 -6.39
N VAL A 33 -4.39 16.53 -7.42
CA VAL A 33 -4.98 15.74 -8.49
C VAL A 33 -4.61 14.27 -8.26
N CYS A 34 -5.63 13.41 -8.16
CA CYS A 34 -5.44 11.96 -8.11
C CYS A 34 -5.74 11.39 -9.51
N ILE A 35 -4.77 10.67 -10.09
CA ILE A 35 -4.94 9.96 -11.36
C ILE A 35 -5.00 8.47 -11.05
N PHE A 36 -6.17 7.89 -11.27
CA PHE A 36 -6.39 6.45 -11.13
C PHE A 36 -6.11 5.74 -12.45
N ILE A 37 -5.34 4.66 -12.39
CA ILE A 37 -5.01 3.80 -13.51
C ILE A 37 -5.37 2.37 -13.12
N ASP A 38 -6.18 1.73 -13.95
CA ASP A 38 -6.64 0.35 -13.75
C ASP A 38 -6.23 -0.53 -14.95
N ASP A 39 -6.40 -1.85 -14.80
CA ASP A 39 -6.30 -2.83 -15.88
C ASP A 39 -4.93 -2.87 -16.60
N LEU A 40 -3.83 -2.47 -15.93
CA LEU A 40 -2.48 -2.58 -16.53
C LEU A 40 -2.11 -4.03 -16.83
N ASP A 41 -2.66 -4.98 -16.09
CA ASP A 41 -2.49 -6.42 -16.31
C ASP A 41 -3.23 -6.98 -17.53
N ARG A 42 -3.99 -6.14 -18.24
CA ARG A 42 -4.54 -6.45 -19.58
C ARG A 42 -3.65 -5.97 -20.73
N CYS A 43 -2.63 -5.17 -20.42
CA CYS A 43 -1.74 -4.59 -21.42
C CYS A 43 -0.49 -5.45 -21.64
N ASN A 44 0.11 -5.33 -22.84
CA ASN A 44 1.39 -5.97 -23.13
C ASN A 44 2.53 -5.34 -22.33
N ALA A 45 3.66 -6.06 -22.24
CA ALA A 45 4.81 -5.64 -21.44
C ALA A 45 5.38 -4.27 -21.85
N ASP A 46 5.52 -4.01 -23.15
CA ASP A 46 6.07 -2.75 -23.66
C ASP A 46 5.21 -1.56 -23.23
N PHE A 47 3.89 -1.65 -23.39
CA PHE A 47 2.96 -0.59 -23.00
C PHE A 47 3.00 -0.32 -21.49
N VAL A 48 2.98 -1.39 -20.67
CA VAL A 48 3.03 -1.25 -19.21
C VAL A 48 4.31 -0.53 -18.78
N VAL A 49 5.45 -0.93 -19.33
CA VAL A 49 6.75 -0.33 -18.98
C VAL A 49 6.83 1.12 -19.47
N ASP A 50 6.50 1.39 -20.73
CA ASP A 50 6.55 2.73 -21.31
C ASP A 50 5.64 3.71 -20.56
N LEU A 51 4.44 3.29 -20.14
CA LEU A 51 3.52 4.10 -19.34
C LEU A 51 4.11 4.43 -17.97
N LEU A 52 4.60 3.42 -17.24
CA LEU A 52 5.14 3.61 -15.89
C LEU A 52 6.41 4.49 -15.92
N GLU A 53 7.29 4.29 -16.91
CA GLU A 53 8.48 5.12 -17.11
C GLU A 53 8.11 6.55 -17.53
N GLY A 54 7.10 6.72 -18.40
CA GLY A 54 6.55 8.01 -18.79
C GLY A 54 6.02 8.79 -17.58
N ILE A 55 5.26 8.13 -16.70
CA ILE A 55 4.79 8.73 -15.44
C ILE A 55 5.97 9.20 -14.59
N GLN A 56 7.02 8.39 -14.46
CA GLN A 56 8.19 8.74 -13.64
C GLN A 56 9.03 9.89 -14.18
N THR A 57 9.16 9.99 -15.51
CA THR A 57 10.10 10.91 -16.15
C THR A 57 9.45 12.22 -16.54
N SER A 58 8.20 12.17 -17.02
CA SER A 58 7.59 13.26 -17.77
C SER A 58 6.34 13.85 -17.10
N PHE A 59 5.56 13.02 -16.40
CA PHE A 59 4.29 13.43 -15.79
C PHE A 59 4.35 13.55 -14.26
N ARG A 60 5.52 13.90 -13.70
CA ARG A 60 5.64 14.19 -12.26
C ARG A 60 5.25 15.62 -11.92
N HIS A 61 4.46 15.78 -10.86
CA HIS A 61 4.13 17.06 -10.26
C HIS A 61 3.87 16.89 -8.76
N GLU A 62 4.23 17.87 -7.93
CA GLU A 62 4.07 17.79 -6.46
C GLU A 62 2.59 17.70 -6.01
N LYS A 63 1.68 18.27 -6.82
CA LYS A 63 0.23 18.20 -6.61
C LYS A 63 -0.41 16.93 -7.16
N VAL A 64 0.32 16.03 -7.82
CA VAL A 64 -0.26 14.84 -8.48
C VAL A 64 0.10 13.58 -7.73
N ALA A 65 -0.91 12.75 -7.45
CA ALA A 65 -0.75 11.39 -6.96
C ALA A 65 -1.27 10.41 -8.01
N TYR A 66 -0.49 9.37 -8.30
CA TYR A 66 -0.91 8.27 -9.16
C TYR A 66 -1.31 7.08 -8.30
N VAL A 67 -2.53 6.58 -8.49
CA VAL A 67 -3.04 5.38 -7.84
C VAL A 67 -3.23 4.33 -8.93
N ILE A 68 -2.50 3.22 -8.81
CA ILE A 68 -2.46 2.17 -9.82
C ILE A 68 -3.02 0.90 -9.21
N ALA A 69 -4.16 0.45 -9.72
CA ALA A 69 -4.74 -0.85 -9.42
C ALA A 69 -4.32 -1.84 -10.51
N ALA A 70 -3.50 -2.82 -10.14
CA ALA A 70 -2.96 -3.80 -11.08
C ALA A 70 -2.36 -5.01 -10.34
N ASP A 71 -2.23 -6.14 -11.03
CA ASP A 71 -1.47 -7.28 -10.52
C ASP A 71 0.04 -6.94 -10.46
N LYS A 72 0.57 -6.94 -9.23
CA LYS A 72 1.99 -6.75 -8.92
C LYS A 72 2.89 -7.74 -9.67
N ALA A 73 2.49 -9.01 -9.79
CA ALA A 73 3.25 -10.03 -10.48
C ALA A 73 3.29 -9.78 -11.99
N TRP A 74 2.19 -9.27 -12.57
CA TRP A 74 2.16 -8.88 -13.98
C TRP A 74 3.15 -7.74 -14.27
N ILE A 75 3.12 -6.67 -13.47
CA ILE A 75 4.05 -5.54 -13.65
C ILE A 75 5.51 -6.00 -13.55
N ARG A 76 5.83 -6.89 -12.59
CA ARG A 76 7.18 -7.46 -12.48
C ARG A 76 7.60 -8.21 -13.73
N ALA A 77 6.73 -9.10 -14.19
CA ALA A 77 6.98 -9.90 -15.39
C ALA A 77 7.13 -9.01 -16.62
N ALA A 78 6.37 -7.92 -16.73
CA ALA A 78 6.51 -6.94 -17.81
C ALA A 78 7.91 -6.30 -17.84
N PHE A 79 8.44 -5.87 -16.69
CA PHE A 79 9.80 -5.33 -16.61
C PHE A 79 10.88 -6.39 -16.91
N GLU A 80 10.71 -7.61 -16.41
CA GLU A 80 11.64 -8.71 -16.66
C GLU A 80 11.64 -9.11 -18.14
N ALA A 81 10.48 -9.07 -18.81
CA ALA A 81 10.34 -9.34 -20.24
C ALA A 81 10.93 -8.21 -21.12
N ARG A 82 10.85 -6.94 -20.67
CA ARG A 82 11.40 -5.78 -21.37
C ARG A 82 12.93 -5.71 -21.28
N TYR A 83 13.49 -6.15 -20.15
CA TYR A 83 14.91 -6.02 -19.83
C TYR A 83 15.58 -7.38 -19.51
N PRO A 84 15.46 -8.40 -20.39
CA PRO A 84 15.92 -9.76 -20.09
C PRO A 84 17.44 -9.84 -19.90
N GLU A 85 18.20 -9.02 -20.63
CA GLU A 85 19.67 -8.99 -20.56
C GLU A 85 20.20 -8.57 -19.18
N PHE A 86 19.38 -7.86 -18.39
CA PHE A 86 19.74 -7.44 -17.04
C PHE A 86 19.34 -8.44 -15.96
N ALA A 87 18.46 -9.40 -16.25
CA ALA A 87 17.90 -10.31 -15.26
C ALA A 87 18.98 -11.15 -14.55
N ASP A 88 20.01 -11.57 -15.28
CA ASP A 88 21.13 -12.36 -14.74
C ASP A 88 22.19 -11.52 -14.02
N HIS A 89 22.18 -10.20 -14.25
CA HIS A 89 23.22 -9.28 -13.77
C HIS A 89 22.73 -8.39 -12.62
N VAL A 90 21.42 -8.20 -12.49
CA VAL A 90 20.81 -7.21 -11.59
C VAL A 90 19.77 -7.88 -10.71
N GLY A 91 19.98 -7.78 -9.39
CA GLY A 91 19.13 -8.39 -8.38
C GLY A 91 19.78 -9.59 -7.72
N ASN A 92 18.99 -10.32 -6.93
CA ASN A 92 19.41 -11.53 -6.26
C ASN A 92 18.20 -12.48 -6.10
N PRO A 93 18.38 -13.75 -5.71
CA PRO A 93 17.26 -14.69 -5.59
C PRO A 93 16.11 -14.24 -4.67
N GLY A 94 16.40 -13.41 -3.66
CA GLY A 94 15.39 -12.84 -2.76
C GLY A 94 14.69 -11.60 -3.32
N GLN A 95 15.36 -10.87 -4.21
CA GLN A 95 14.87 -9.66 -4.86
C GLN A 95 15.30 -9.62 -6.35
N PRO A 96 14.62 -10.40 -7.23
CA PRO A 96 14.81 -10.34 -8.67
C PRO A 96 14.58 -8.95 -9.27
N LEU A 97 15.02 -8.77 -10.52
CA LEU A 97 14.95 -7.51 -11.27
C LEU A 97 13.57 -6.84 -11.22
N GLY A 98 12.48 -7.58 -11.43
CA GLY A 98 11.13 -7.01 -11.42
C GLY A 98 10.77 -6.34 -10.09
N TYR A 99 11.22 -6.88 -8.95
CA TYR A 99 11.00 -6.25 -7.65
C TYR A 99 11.79 -4.95 -7.48
N LEU A 100 13.00 -4.88 -8.02
CA LEU A 100 13.80 -3.65 -8.00
C LEU A 100 13.11 -2.54 -8.79
N PHE A 101 12.46 -2.89 -9.91
CA PHE A 101 11.63 -1.94 -10.64
C PHE A 101 10.42 -1.50 -9.83
N LEU A 102 9.63 -2.43 -9.27
CA LEU A 102 8.50 -2.06 -8.42
C LEU A 102 8.93 -1.12 -7.28
N GLU A 103 10.07 -1.41 -6.65
CA GLU A 103 10.63 -0.60 -5.59
C GLU A 103 10.93 0.85 -6.05
N LYS A 104 11.39 1.01 -7.30
CA LYS A 104 11.71 2.30 -7.92
C LYS A 104 10.46 3.03 -8.40
N ILE A 105 9.50 2.29 -8.96
CA ILE A 105 8.26 2.82 -9.55
C ILE A 105 7.31 3.31 -8.47
N PHE A 106 7.04 2.47 -7.47
CA PHE A 106 6.01 2.68 -6.47
C PHE A 106 6.63 3.15 -5.15
N GLN A 107 6.11 4.27 -4.63
CA GLN A 107 6.47 4.73 -3.30
C GLN A 107 5.83 3.86 -2.20
N MET A 108 4.59 3.43 -2.44
CA MET A 108 3.84 2.53 -1.57
C MET A 108 3.12 1.49 -2.44
N SER A 109 2.97 0.28 -1.92
CA SER A 109 2.18 -0.79 -2.53
C SER A 109 1.33 -1.40 -1.42
N ILE A 110 0.02 -1.44 -1.64
CA ILE A 110 -0.96 -1.90 -0.67
C ILE A 110 -1.64 -3.13 -1.29
N PRO A 111 -1.58 -4.31 -0.67
CA PRO A 111 -2.39 -5.44 -1.12
C PRO A 111 -3.86 -5.15 -0.86
N LEU A 112 -4.73 -5.48 -1.82
CA LEU A 112 -6.16 -5.41 -1.57
C LEU A 112 -6.57 -6.51 -0.57
N PRO A 113 -7.41 -6.19 0.43
CA PRO A 113 -7.96 -7.18 1.34
C PRO A 113 -8.69 -8.30 0.60
N GLY A 114 -8.53 -9.53 1.08
CA GLY A 114 -9.39 -10.63 0.63
C GLY A 114 -10.83 -10.46 1.14
N MET A 115 -11.80 -11.09 0.47
CA MET A 115 -13.20 -11.04 0.90
C MET A 115 -13.47 -11.69 2.28
N GLY A 116 -12.57 -12.55 2.77
CA GLY A 116 -12.69 -13.17 4.09
C GLY A 116 -14.04 -13.88 4.29
N ALA A 117 -14.65 -13.68 5.47
CA ALA A 117 -15.96 -14.23 5.81
C ALA A 117 -17.10 -13.74 4.88
N ARG A 118 -16.95 -12.54 4.29
CA ARG A 118 -17.95 -11.95 3.38
C ARG A 118 -18.07 -12.68 2.05
N LYS A 119 -17.09 -13.53 1.69
CA LYS A 119 -17.11 -14.28 0.43
C LYS A 119 -18.37 -15.13 0.26
N ALA A 120 -18.82 -15.80 1.34
CA ALA A 120 -19.99 -16.67 1.30
C ALA A 120 -21.27 -15.87 1.06
N GLY A 121 -21.47 -14.77 1.81
CA GLY A 121 -22.62 -13.89 1.66
C GLY A 121 -22.69 -13.22 0.30
N TYR A 122 -21.55 -12.66 -0.17
CA TYR A 122 -21.46 -12.07 -1.51
C TYR A 122 -21.79 -13.08 -2.62
N PHE A 123 -21.24 -14.30 -2.54
CA PHE A 123 -21.54 -15.36 -3.51
C PHE A 123 -23.01 -15.80 -3.45
N GLY A 124 -23.58 -15.91 -2.25
CA GLY A 124 -25.00 -16.20 -2.06
C GLY A 124 -25.93 -15.15 -2.67
N GLY A 125 -25.56 -13.86 -2.54
CA GLY A 125 -26.24 -12.74 -3.18
C GLY A 125 -26.20 -12.80 -4.71
N LEU A 126 -25.04 -13.12 -5.30
CA LEU A 126 -24.91 -13.31 -6.75
C LEU A 126 -25.76 -14.49 -7.28
N LEU A 127 -26.00 -15.51 -6.45
CA LEU A 127 -26.83 -16.66 -6.79
C LEU A 127 -28.33 -16.43 -6.58
N GLY A 128 -28.75 -15.25 -6.11
CA GLY A 128 -30.16 -14.91 -5.89
C GLY A 128 -30.79 -15.60 -4.68
N SER A 129 -30.00 -15.92 -3.65
CA SER A 129 -30.51 -16.51 -2.41
C SER A 129 -31.22 -15.44 -1.57
N GLU A 130 -32.57 -15.43 -1.55
CA GLU A 130 -33.41 -14.43 -0.85
C GLU A 130 -33.12 -14.27 0.66
N HIS A 131 -32.39 -15.18 1.29
CA HIS A 131 -32.03 -15.13 2.72
C HIS A 131 -30.70 -14.44 3.03
N ILE A 132 -29.98 -13.92 2.03
CA ILE A 132 -28.71 -13.18 2.22
C ILE A 132 -28.80 -11.80 1.54
N GLU A 133 -29.99 -11.21 1.49
CA GLU A 133 -30.17 -9.85 1.02
C GLU A 133 -29.57 -8.81 1.99
N ASP A 134 -29.55 -9.11 3.30
CA ASP A 134 -29.12 -8.15 4.32
C ASP A 134 -27.60 -7.90 4.34
N GLU A 135 -26.76 -8.92 4.11
CA GLU A 135 -25.29 -8.75 4.05
C GLU A 135 -24.79 -8.21 2.70
N ALA A 136 -25.50 -8.50 1.60
CA ALA A 136 -25.13 -7.98 0.29
C ALA A 136 -25.62 -6.54 0.09
N ARG A 137 -26.81 -6.18 0.61
CA ARG A 137 -27.27 -4.79 0.65
C ARG A 137 -26.42 -3.92 1.57
N SER A 138 -25.96 -4.42 2.72
CA SER A 138 -25.09 -3.62 3.60
C SER A 138 -23.78 -3.21 2.92
N ILE A 139 -23.18 -4.10 2.11
CA ILE A 139 -21.97 -3.79 1.34
C ILE A 139 -22.22 -2.72 0.26
N GLN A 140 -23.39 -2.75 -0.39
CA GLN A 140 -23.74 -1.76 -1.42
C GLN A 140 -24.17 -0.42 -0.80
N LEU A 141 -24.84 -0.44 0.37
CA LEU A 141 -25.28 0.73 1.13
C LEU A 141 -24.11 1.46 1.80
N GLU A 142 -23.06 0.76 2.24
CA GLU A 142 -21.83 1.37 2.80
C GLU A 142 -21.05 2.22 1.77
N ILE A 143 -21.25 2.00 0.46
CA ILE A 143 -20.60 2.80 -0.60
C ILE A 143 -21.40 4.08 -0.92
N ASP A 144 -22.70 4.08 -0.65
CA ASP A 144 -23.62 5.21 -0.86
C ASP A 144 -23.86 6.04 0.42
N GLU A 145 -23.29 5.66 1.57
CA GLU A 145 -23.28 6.53 2.75
C GLU A 145 -22.59 7.85 2.38
N ASP A 146 -23.35 8.94 2.48
CA ASP A 146 -22.90 10.29 2.20
C ASP A 146 -21.58 10.50 2.96
N THR A 147 -20.47 10.61 2.23
CA THR A 147 -19.11 10.55 2.80
C THR A 147 -18.94 11.59 3.91
N ALA A 148 -19.70 12.68 3.83
CA ALA A 148 -19.80 13.72 4.84
C ALA A 148 -20.39 13.26 6.19
N GLU A 149 -21.39 12.38 6.20
CA GLU A 149 -21.98 11.83 7.43
C GLU A 149 -21.00 10.89 8.12
N PHE A 150 -20.35 10.01 7.35
CA PHE A 150 -19.30 9.14 7.86
C PHE A 150 -18.13 9.95 8.45
N ASP A 151 -17.63 10.95 7.72
CA ASP A 151 -16.57 11.84 8.18
C ASP A 151 -16.95 12.59 9.45
N ALA A 152 -18.21 13.07 9.55
CA ALA A 152 -18.72 13.72 10.74
C ALA A 152 -18.80 12.77 11.94
N ALA A 153 -19.22 11.52 11.73
CA ALA A 153 -19.28 10.51 12.77
C ALA A 153 -17.88 10.13 13.29
N VAL A 154 -16.91 9.97 12.38
CA VAL A 154 -15.50 9.78 12.73
C VAL A 154 -14.97 10.97 13.53
N ALA A 155 -15.21 12.20 13.08
CA ALA A 155 -14.76 13.41 13.78
C ALA A 155 -15.34 13.52 15.20
N LYS A 156 -16.63 13.18 15.37
CA LYS A 156 -17.26 13.11 16.69
C LYS A 156 -16.58 12.07 17.57
N LYS A 157 -16.32 10.87 17.03
CA LYS A 157 -15.68 9.80 17.79
C LYS A 157 -14.25 10.15 18.22
N ARG A 158 -13.50 10.82 17.35
CA ARG A 158 -12.18 11.38 17.67
C ARG A 158 -12.25 12.39 18.83
N ALA A 159 -13.24 13.28 18.81
CA ALA A 159 -13.45 14.24 19.91
C ALA A 159 -13.76 13.54 21.25
N GLU A 160 -14.56 12.48 21.24
CA GLU A 160 -14.82 11.66 22.44
C GLU A 160 -13.53 11.03 23.00
N ILE A 161 -12.66 10.52 22.13
CA ILE A 161 -11.35 9.97 22.52
C ILE A 161 -10.47 11.06 23.14
N HIS A 162 -10.43 12.26 22.53
CA HIS A 162 -9.66 13.40 23.06
C HIS A 162 -10.17 13.87 24.41
N GLU A 163 -11.48 13.89 24.63
CA GLU A 163 -12.06 14.26 25.92
C GLU A 163 -11.69 13.27 27.01
N GLN A 164 -11.67 11.97 26.68
CA GLN A 164 -11.39 10.91 27.66
C GLN A 164 -9.90 10.77 27.99
N PHE A 165 -9.00 10.96 27.01
CA PHE A 165 -7.59 10.61 27.15
C PHE A 165 -6.60 11.74 26.84
N GLY A 166 -7.07 12.88 26.34
CA GLY A 166 -6.24 13.95 25.80
C GLY A 166 -5.82 13.71 24.35
N ARG A 167 -5.01 14.63 23.79
CA ARG A 167 -4.57 14.62 22.39
C ARG A 167 -3.32 13.77 22.11
N ASP A 168 -2.49 13.54 23.13
CA ASP A 168 -1.28 12.72 22.99
C ASP A 168 -1.51 11.38 23.68
N LEU A 169 -2.11 10.46 22.94
CA LEU A 169 -2.37 9.10 23.38
C LEU A 169 -1.08 8.28 23.32
N ASP A 170 -0.81 7.52 24.38
CA ASP A 170 0.15 6.42 24.33
C ASP A 170 -0.46 5.22 23.60
N ARG A 171 0.40 4.27 23.24
CA ARG A 171 -0.03 3.09 22.49
C ARG A 171 -0.92 2.15 23.28
N ASP A 172 -0.62 1.96 24.56
CA ASP A 172 -1.32 0.99 25.40
C ASP A 172 -2.81 1.36 25.50
N ARG A 173 -3.13 2.66 25.58
CA ARG A 173 -4.51 3.15 25.51
C ARG A 173 -5.19 2.87 24.18
N LEU A 174 -4.48 3.05 23.06
CA LEU A 174 -5.04 2.75 21.73
C LEU A 174 -5.31 1.25 21.56
N ASP A 175 -4.40 0.40 22.03
CA ASP A 175 -4.58 -1.05 22.01
C ASP A 175 -5.77 -1.47 22.92
N ASP A 176 -5.97 -0.82 24.07
CA ASP A 176 -7.15 -1.02 24.93
C ASP A 176 -8.47 -0.59 24.28
N LEU A 177 -8.48 0.54 23.57
CA LEU A 177 -9.63 1.01 22.81
C LEU A 177 -9.97 0.05 21.67
N LEU A 178 -8.95 -0.43 20.95
CA LEU A 178 -9.10 -1.43 19.91
C LEU A 178 -9.62 -2.76 20.43
N ALA A 179 -9.16 -3.20 21.60
CA ALA A 179 -9.63 -4.45 22.21
C ALA A 179 -11.12 -4.40 22.61
N ARG A 180 -11.66 -3.20 22.87
CA ARG A 180 -13.08 -2.99 23.18
C ARG A 180 -13.94 -2.75 21.92
N ALA A 181 -13.33 -2.29 20.83
CA ALA A 181 -14.00 -2.07 19.57
C ALA A 181 -14.37 -3.40 18.91
N LYS A 182 -15.60 -3.49 18.40
CA LYS A 182 -16.00 -4.66 17.61
C LYS A 182 -15.36 -4.61 16.22
N PRO A 183 -15.05 -5.75 15.58
CA PRO A 183 -14.50 -5.78 14.22
C PRO A 183 -15.35 -4.99 13.21
N GLU A 184 -16.68 -5.06 13.34
CA GLU A 184 -17.66 -4.37 12.49
C GLU A 184 -17.81 -2.87 12.77
N ASP A 185 -17.24 -2.32 13.85
CA ASP A 185 -17.33 -0.89 14.17
C ASP A 185 -16.30 -0.07 13.38
N ALA A 186 -16.63 0.22 12.12
CA ALA A 186 -15.75 0.96 11.22
C ALA A 186 -15.41 2.36 11.74
N ILE A 187 -16.39 3.09 12.29
CA ILE A 187 -16.23 4.48 12.75
C ILE A 187 -15.20 4.56 13.88
N THR A 188 -15.35 3.72 14.92
CA THR A 188 -14.40 3.72 16.05
C THR A 188 -12.99 3.38 15.58
N ARG A 189 -12.85 2.43 14.65
CA ARG A 189 -11.55 1.95 14.19
C ARG A 189 -10.85 2.95 13.29
N VAL A 190 -11.59 3.64 12.41
CA VAL A 190 -11.06 4.77 11.63
C VAL A 190 -10.64 5.91 12.56
N ALA A 191 -11.44 6.23 13.59
CA ALA A 191 -11.07 7.24 14.58
C ALA A 191 -9.77 6.89 15.31
N ILE A 192 -9.61 5.65 15.78
CA ILE A 192 -8.36 5.19 16.44
C ILE A 192 -7.18 5.28 15.47
N VAL A 193 -7.33 4.88 14.21
CA VAL A 193 -6.27 4.98 13.20
C VAL A 193 -5.84 6.43 12.95
N ALA A 194 -6.80 7.36 12.91
CA ALA A 194 -6.51 8.78 12.79
C ALA A 194 -5.73 9.31 14.00
N GLU A 195 -6.13 8.93 15.22
CA GLU A 195 -5.43 9.29 16.45
C GLU A 195 -4.02 8.69 16.53
N GLU A 196 -3.86 7.44 16.11
CA GLU A 196 -2.55 6.78 15.99
C GLU A 196 -1.61 7.56 15.07
N SER A 197 -2.13 8.05 13.95
CA SER A 197 -1.35 8.76 12.93
C SER A 197 -0.93 10.16 13.37
N GLU A 198 -1.74 10.81 14.22
CA GLU A 198 -1.47 12.16 14.72
C GLU A 198 -0.59 12.17 15.98
N SER A 199 -0.68 11.15 16.85
CA SER A 199 0.07 11.06 18.11
C SER A 199 1.59 10.98 17.89
N ASP A 200 2.33 11.91 18.51
CA ASP A 200 3.79 11.92 18.47
C ASP A 200 4.40 10.87 19.40
N THR A 201 3.73 10.56 20.52
CA THR A 201 4.15 9.50 21.42
C THR A 201 4.12 8.14 20.72
N VAL A 202 3.06 7.86 19.98
CA VAL A 202 2.91 6.66 19.16
C VAL A 202 3.99 6.57 18.07
N LYS A 203 4.32 7.68 17.40
CA LYS A 203 5.41 7.72 16.41
C LYS A 203 6.75 7.37 17.05
N ARG A 204 7.09 7.95 18.19
CA ARG A 204 8.34 7.66 18.92
C ARG A 204 8.43 6.19 19.35
N GLU A 205 7.35 5.63 19.88
CA GLU A 205 7.31 4.21 20.24
C GLU A 205 7.51 3.29 19.04
N THR A 206 6.89 3.65 17.90
CA THR A 206 7.03 2.91 16.65
C THR A 206 8.48 2.97 16.16
N GLU A 207 9.12 4.13 16.21
CA GLU A 207 10.55 4.26 15.93
C GLU A 207 11.40 3.39 16.86
N HIS A 208 11.14 3.40 18.17
CA HIS A 208 11.86 2.57 19.13
C HIS A 208 11.74 1.07 18.82
N LEU A 209 10.55 0.61 18.43
CA LEU A 209 10.33 -0.76 17.97
C LEU A 209 11.13 -1.07 16.71
N LEU A 210 11.03 -0.22 15.69
CA LEU A 210 11.66 -0.44 14.39
C LEU A 210 13.19 -0.36 14.46
N ARG A 211 13.76 0.46 15.36
CA ARG A 211 15.21 0.52 15.62
C ARG A 211 15.79 -0.85 15.98
N ARG A 212 15.03 -1.73 16.64
CA ARG A 212 15.47 -3.10 16.97
C ARG A 212 15.76 -3.94 15.72
N PHE A 213 15.14 -3.59 14.59
CA PHE A 213 15.31 -4.29 13.32
C PHE A 213 16.22 -3.54 12.33
N ALA A 214 16.78 -2.39 12.71
CA ALA A 214 17.60 -1.56 11.81
C ALA A 214 18.79 -2.33 11.23
N HIS A 215 19.43 -3.20 12.02
CA HIS A 215 20.54 -4.05 11.58
C HIS A 215 20.16 -5.08 10.49
N LEU A 216 18.86 -5.33 10.29
CA LEU A 216 18.35 -6.22 9.24
C LEU A 216 18.00 -5.46 7.97
N LEU A 217 18.07 -4.13 7.94
CA LEU A 217 17.83 -3.31 6.76
C LEU A 217 19.15 -3.01 6.04
N PRO A 218 19.13 -2.80 4.72
CA PRO A 218 20.33 -2.38 4.00
C PRO A 218 20.63 -0.91 4.31
N ASP A 219 21.88 -0.49 4.09
CA ASP A 219 22.31 0.91 4.20
C ASP A 219 21.76 1.75 3.05
N ASN A 220 20.44 1.96 3.05
CA ASN A 220 19.71 2.69 2.04
C ASN A 220 18.58 3.50 2.69
N PRO A 221 18.70 4.84 2.76
CA PRO A 221 17.68 5.71 3.37
C PRO A 221 16.29 5.55 2.76
N ARG A 222 16.19 5.24 1.46
CA ARG A 222 14.91 5.00 0.79
C ARG A 222 14.24 3.73 1.32
N VAL A 223 15.00 2.66 1.52
CA VAL A 223 14.49 1.40 2.09
C VAL A 223 14.05 1.60 3.54
N MET A 224 14.83 2.35 4.33
CA MET A 224 14.49 2.67 5.72
C MET A 224 13.17 3.46 5.80
N LYS A 225 12.99 4.51 4.98
CA LYS A 225 11.74 5.27 4.92
C LYS A 225 10.57 4.38 4.46
N ARG A 226 10.80 3.51 3.47
CA ARG A 226 9.77 2.58 2.99
C ARG A 226 9.36 1.58 4.05
N MET A 227 10.30 1.06 4.85
CA MET A 227 10.02 0.17 5.97
C MET A 227 9.06 0.81 6.97
N ILE A 228 9.31 2.06 7.37
CA ILE A 228 8.47 2.79 8.32
C ILE A 228 7.05 2.97 7.75
N ASN A 229 6.96 3.45 6.50
CA ASN A 229 5.68 3.68 5.84
C ASN A 229 4.90 2.38 5.63
N ALA A 230 5.56 1.31 5.19
CA ALA A 230 4.93 0.00 4.97
C ALA A 230 4.44 -0.62 6.28
N PHE A 231 5.21 -0.51 7.36
CA PHE A 231 4.79 -0.95 8.68
C PHE A 231 3.54 -0.20 9.16
N GLY A 232 3.58 1.14 9.10
CA GLY A 232 2.46 1.99 9.51
C GLY A 232 1.20 1.67 8.72
N MET A 233 1.28 1.66 7.38
CA MET A 233 0.14 1.34 6.52
C MET A 233 -0.46 -0.04 6.79
N ARG A 234 0.38 -1.07 6.99
CA ARG A 234 -0.15 -2.40 7.31
C ARG A 234 -0.80 -2.45 8.67
N ARG A 235 -0.26 -1.74 9.66
CA ARG A 235 -0.90 -1.65 10.97
C ARG A 235 -2.28 -1.01 10.81
N MET A 236 -2.38 0.10 10.08
CA MET A 236 -3.66 0.75 9.80
C MET A 236 -4.65 -0.22 9.12
N ILE A 237 -4.23 -0.92 8.07
CA ILE A 237 -5.10 -1.88 7.35
C ILE A 237 -5.58 -2.99 8.28
N LEU A 238 -4.70 -3.63 9.04
CA LEU A 238 -5.07 -4.68 10.00
C LEU A 238 -6.02 -4.14 11.08
N THR A 239 -5.73 -2.93 11.55
CA THR A 239 -6.56 -2.15 12.48
C THR A 239 -7.88 -1.68 11.87
N LEU A 240 -8.08 -1.76 10.56
CA LEU A 240 -9.37 -1.56 9.88
C LEU A 240 -10.06 -2.89 9.48
N GLU A 241 -9.33 -3.99 9.35
CA GLU A 241 -9.90 -5.30 8.98
C GLU A 241 -10.46 -6.12 10.15
N GLY A 242 -9.86 -5.99 11.32
CA GLY A 242 -10.30 -6.62 12.59
C GLY A 242 -9.21 -7.49 13.14
N SER A 243 -8.05 -7.46 12.48
CA SER A 243 -6.99 -8.44 12.59
C SER A 243 -6.01 -8.01 13.65
N ASN A 244 -5.95 -8.76 14.75
CA ASN A 244 -4.99 -8.52 15.80
C ASN A 244 -3.69 -9.28 15.53
N VAL A 245 -2.76 -8.65 14.81
CA VAL A 245 -1.40 -9.16 14.59
C VAL A 245 -0.44 -8.47 15.57
N PRO A 246 0.39 -9.21 16.34
CA PRO A 246 1.39 -8.62 17.22
C PRO A 246 2.38 -7.74 16.45
N ARG A 247 2.70 -6.57 17.02
CA ARG A 247 3.56 -5.55 16.39
C ARG A 247 4.94 -6.08 15.99
N GLU A 248 5.56 -6.90 16.82
CA GLU A 248 6.85 -7.52 16.49
C GLU A 248 6.77 -8.47 15.29
N VAL A 249 5.66 -9.21 15.16
CA VAL A 249 5.43 -10.11 14.02
C VAL A 249 5.25 -9.28 12.75
N LEU A 250 4.45 -8.21 12.84
CA LEU A 250 4.25 -7.29 11.71
C LEU A 250 5.55 -6.60 11.28
N ALA A 251 6.39 -6.19 12.23
CA ALA A 251 7.70 -5.61 11.94
C ALA A 251 8.61 -6.62 11.22
N ARG A 252 8.70 -7.86 11.72
CA ARG A 252 9.48 -8.93 11.06
C ARG A 252 8.96 -9.25 9.66
N TRP A 253 7.64 -9.32 9.49
CA TRP A 253 7.01 -9.52 8.20
C TRP A 253 7.36 -8.39 7.23
N THR A 254 7.29 -7.14 7.70
CA THR A 254 7.65 -5.97 6.90
C THR A 254 9.13 -6.00 6.50
N VAL A 255 10.05 -6.39 7.39
CA VAL A 255 11.47 -6.59 7.02
C VAL A 255 11.59 -7.66 5.94
N LEU A 256 10.90 -8.79 6.08
CA LEU A 256 10.93 -9.89 5.12
C LEU A 256 10.51 -9.43 3.72
N GLU A 257 9.42 -8.67 3.60
CA GLU A 257 8.97 -8.17 2.30
C GLU A 257 9.88 -7.11 1.71
N GLN A 258 10.51 -6.27 2.52
CA GLN A 258 11.44 -5.26 2.02
C GLN A 258 12.77 -5.87 1.57
N ARG A 259 13.27 -6.88 2.28
CA ARG A 259 14.58 -7.50 2.01
C ARG A 259 14.51 -8.66 1.04
N PHE A 260 13.46 -9.47 1.15
CA PHE A 260 13.30 -10.74 0.45
C PHE A 260 11.87 -10.87 -0.08
N PRO A 261 11.39 -9.93 -0.93
CA PRO A 261 10.02 -9.93 -1.39
C PRO A 261 9.62 -11.22 -2.12
N ALA A 262 10.56 -11.89 -2.81
CA ALA A 262 10.30 -13.19 -3.43
C ALA A 262 9.94 -14.27 -2.39
N LEU A 263 10.65 -14.28 -1.26
CA LEU A 263 10.38 -15.21 -0.17
C LEU A 263 9.08 -14.85 0.56
N ALA A 264 8.79 -13.57 0.72
CA ALA A 264 7.54 -13.12 1.33
C ALA A 264 6.32 -13.52 0.48
N ASP A 265 6.37 -13.29 -0.84
CA ASP A 265 5.31 -13.70 -1.78
C ASP A 265 5.11 -15.23 -1.73
N LEU A 266 6.19 -16.02 -1.63
CA LEU A 266 6.10 -17.48 -1.47
C LEU A 266 5.47 -17.88 -0.13
N ALA A 267 5.91 -17.27 0.98
CA ALA A 267 5.39 -17.55 2.31
C ALA A 267 3.90 -17.21 2.44
N GLY A 268 3.46 -16.13 1.78
CA GLY A 268 2.04 -15.75 1.73
C GLY A 268 1.17 -16.73 0.95
N ARG A 269 1.71 -17.41 -0.07
CA ARG A 269 0.99 -18.42 -0.86
C ARG A 269 0.88 -19.78 -0.16
N ILE A 270 1.75 -20.06 0.80
CA ILE A 270 1.80 -21.35 1.52
C ILE A 270 1.85 -21.12 3.03
N PRO A 271 0.74 -20.70 3.66
CA PRO A 271 0.72 -20.33 5.09
C PRO A 271 1.20 -21.46 6.01
N ASP A 272 0.82 -22.70 5.69
CA ASP A 272 1.11 -23.88 6.53
C ASP A 272 2.57 -24.35 6.46
N ALA A 273 3.33 -23.95 5.43
CA ALA A 273 4.74 -24.34 5.28
C ALA A 273 5.72 -23.39 6.00
N ALA A 274 5.29 -22.16 6.33
CA ALA A 274 6.15 -21.14 6.92
C ALA A 274 6.61 -21.50 8.35
N GLY A 275 5.73 -22.13 9.15
CA GLY A 275 6.05 -22.57 10.52
C GLY A 275 7.17 -23.61 10.60
N PRO A 276 7.07 -24.73 9.84
CA PRO A 276 8.13 -25.74 9.76
C PRO A 276 9.46 -25.21 9.20
N LEU A 277 9.43 -24.32 8.21
CA LEU A 277 10.62 -23.70 7.60
C LEU A 277 11.36 -22.76 8.58
N ALA A 278 10.62 -21.95 9.36
CA ALA A 278 11.24 -21.10 10.38
C ALA A 278 11.89 -21.92 11.52
N ALA A 279 11.31 -23.07 11.86
CA ALA A 279 11.84 -23.98 12.87
C ALA A 279 13.08 -24.75 12.38
N SER A 280 13.16 -25.10 11.10
CA SER A 280 14.29 -25.84 10.51
C SER A 280 15.50 -24.95 10.23
N VAL A 281 15.30 -23.69 9.81
CA VAL A 281 16.40 -22.71 9.61
C VAL A 281 17.12 -22.39 10.93
N ARG A 282 16.41 -22.33 12.07
CA ARG A 282 17.04 -22.20 13.40
C ARG A 282 17.91 -23.39 13.80
N ARG A 283 17.67 -24.57 13.21
CA ARG A 283 18.41 -25.82 13.48
C ARG A 283 19.52 -26.10 12.46
N ALA A 284 19.61 -25.32 11.38
CA ALA A 284 20.67 -25.48 10.39
C ALA A 284 22.01 -24.98 10.96
N PRO A 285 23.05 -25.83 11.08
CA PRO A 285 24.33 -25.46 11.69
C PRO A 285 25.14 -24.42 10.89
N ILE A 286 24.69 -24.05 9.68
CA ILE A 286 25.35 -23.10 8.78
C ILE A 286 25.24 -21.64 9.28
N PHE A 287 24.20 -21.29 10.05
CA PHE A 287 24.01 -19.91 10.55
C PHE A 287 24.58 -19.64 11.96
N ARG A 288 25.36 -20.57 12.53
CA ARG A 288 26.04 -20.37 13.83
C ARG A 288 27.45 -19.78 13.73
N ARG A 289 27.93 -19.45 12.53
CA ARG A 289 29.22 -18.79 12.31
C ARG A 289 29.13 -17.76 11.17
N ILE A 290 28.46 -16.64 11.43
CA ILE A 290 28.81 -15.32 10.88
C ILE A 290 28.55 -14.31 12.01
#